data_AF-A0A3D0RQ45-F1
#
_entry.id   AF-A0A3D0RQ45-F1
#
_cell.length_a   1.000
_cell.length_b   1.000
_cell.length_c   1.000
_cell.angle_alpha   90.00
_cell.angle_beta   90.00
_cell.angle_gamma   90.00
#
_symmetry.space_group_name_H-M   'P 1'
#
loop_
_entity.id
_entity.type
_entity.pdbx_description
1 polymer ?
#
loop_
_entity_poly.entity_id
_entity_poly.type
_entity_poly.pdbx_seq_one_letter_code
_entity_poly.pdbx_strand_id
1 'polypeptide(L)'
;MNNNLFDKPVIDPQDVTRQLYTNWRERFALPLLIGVLIFGLGALIPALISSTNMVLNSFFIISYLFTLVVTIIRFSYFIRMLVFLLSIYMLGVSTLLTYNALGVSLFYFLALIIFSTMMLSIRAGIIAIAIDVVTYTFFGWLILS
;
A
#
# COMPACT_ATOMS: atom_id res chain seq x y z
N MET A 1 34.19 41.98 12.94
CA MET A 1 32.79 41.61 13.24
C MET A 1 31.97 41.86 11.98
N ASN A 2 31.63 40.81 11.24
CA ASN A 2 30.89 40.94 9.99
C ASN A 2 29.39 40.86 10.30
N ASN A 3 28.68 41.99 10.11
CA ASN A 3 27.26 42.14 10.43
C ASN A 3 26.39 41.57 9.29
N ASN A 4 26.29 40.24 9.19
CA ASN A 4 25.38 39.58 8.24
C ASN A 4 24.05 39.19 8.90
N LEU A 5 23.43 40.11 9.64
CA LEU A 5 22.15 39.94 10.33
C LEU A 5 20.93 39.79 9.38
N PHE A 6 21.15 39.84 8.07
CA PHE A 6 20.11 39.74 7.03
C PHE A 6 20.43 38.77 5.91
N ASP A 7 21.39 37.86 6.11
CA ASP A 7 21.59 36.74 5.18
C ASP A 7 20.49 35.71 5.46
N LYS A 8 19.25 36.04 5.07
CA LYS A 8 18.18 35.04 5.03
C LYS A 8 18.68 33.95 4.09
N PRO A 9 18.71 32.68 4.51
CA PRO A 9 19.08 31.61 3.60
C PRO A 9 18.23 31.79 2.34
N VAL A 10 18.87 31.80 1.17
CA VAL A 10 18.16 31.78 -0.11
C VAL A 10 17.48 30.42 -0.16
N ILE A 11 16.26 30.38 0.35
CA ILE A 11 15.43 29.19 0.38
C ILE A 11 14.96 29.00 -1.06
N ASP A 12 15.53 28.01 -1.76
CA ASP A 12 15.03 27.62 -3.08
C ASP A 12 13.56 27.17 -2.94
N PRO A 13 12.60 27.82 -3.62
CA PRO A 13 11.20 27.40 -3.59
C PRO A 13 10.99 25.92 -3.96
N GLN A 14 11.86 25.35 -4.78
CA GLN A 14 11.79 23.95 -5.18
C GLN A 14 12.11 23.01 -4.00
N ASP A 15 13.10 23.35 -3.18
CA ASP A 15 13.50 22.54 -2.03
C ASP A 15 12.45 22.54 -0.94
N VAL A 16 11.81 23.69 -0.68
CA VAL A 16 10.68 23.77 0.28
C VAL A 16 9.53 22.91 -0.19
N THR A 17 9.21 22.98 -1.49
CA THR A 17 8.11 22.21 -2.07
C THR A 17 8.40 20.71 -1.95
N ARG A 18 9.63 20.27 -2.26
CA ARG A 18 10.04 18.86 -2.14
C ARG A 18 9.97 18.36 -0.69
N GLN A 19 10.45 19.16 0.26
CA GLN A 19 10.37 18.83 1.69
C GLN A 19 8.92 18.74 2.17
N LEU A 20 8.05 19.65 1.72
CA LEU A 20 6.62 19.58 2.04
C LEU A 20 6.00 18.27 1.55
N TYR A 21 6.31 17.86 0.31
CA TYR A 21 5.85 16.60 -0.28
C TYR A 21 6.33 15.35 0.49
N THR A 22 7.58 15.32 0.96
CA THR A 22 8.07 14.18 1.75
C THR A 22 7.49 14.18 3.16
N ASN A 23 7.39 15.35 3.79
CA ASN A 23 6.93 15.48 5.17
C ASN A 23 5.47 15.07 5.35
N TRP A 24 4.57 15.39 4.42
CA TRP A 24 3.16 14.98 4.56
C TRP A 24 3.00 13.47 4.41
N ARG A 25 3.73 12.84 3.47
CA ARG A 25 3.71 11.39 3.23
C ARG A 25 4.12 10.61 4.46
N GLU A 26 5.23 11.00 5.09
CA GLU A 26 5.71 10.35 6.30
C GLU A 26 4.74 10.51 7.47
N ARG A 27 4.12 11.70 7.61
CA ARG A 27 3.10 11.95 8.64
C ARG A 27 1.82 11.16 8.39
N PHE A 28 1.46 10.90 7.13
CA PHE A 28 0.26 10.16 6.75
C PHE A 28 0.43 8.64 6.90
N ALA A 29 1.64 8.11 6.76
CA ALA A 29 1.91 6.67 6.81
C ALA A 29 1.42 5.99 8.10
N LEU A 30 1.69 6.58 9.26
CA LEU A 30 1.40 5.93 10.54
C LEU A 30 -0.12 5.90 10.84
N PRO A 31 -0.88 7.01 10.71
CA PRO A 31 -2.34 6.96 10.79
C PRO A 31 -2.97 5.97 9.79
N LEU A 32 -2.44 5.93 8.55
CA LEU A 32 -2.91 5.01 7.53
C LEU A 32 -2.70 3.54 7.95
N LEU A 33 -1.49 3.19 8.42
CA LEU A 33 -1.19 1.84 8.87
C LEU A 33 -2.02 1.42 10.10
N ILE A 34 -2.25 2.35 11.04
CA ILE A 34 -3.15 2.13 12.18
C ILE A 34 -4.58 1.86 11.68
N GLY A 35 -5.06 2.64 10.70
CA GLY A 35 -6.34 2.40 10.04
C GLY A 35 -6.42 0.99 9.46
N VAL A 36 -5.39 0.56 8.74
CA VAL A 36 -5.31 -0.81 8.20
C VAL A 36 -5.32 -1.85 9.30
N LEU A 37 -4.67 -1.64 10.45
CA LEU A 37 -4.72 -2.58 11.56
C LEU A 37 -6.12 -2.71 12.17
N ILE A 38 -6.83 -1.59 12.33
CA ILE A 38 -8.18 -1.56 12.92
C ILE A 38 -9.18 -2.21 11.94
N PHE A 39 -9.27 -1.71 10.71
CA PHE A 39 -10.20 -2.23 9.71
C PHE A 39 -9.80 -3.64 9.25
N GLY A 40 -8.51 -3.90 9.14
CA GLY A 40 -7.96 -5.21 8.80
C GLY A 40 -8.29 -6.26 9.85
N LEU A 41 -8.27 -5.94 11.14
CA LEU A 41 -8.70 -6.88 12.18
C LEU A 41 -10.19 -7.22 12.04
N GLY A 42 -11.03 -6.19 11.79
CA GLY A 42 -12.46 -6.38 11.55
C GLY A 42 -12.76 -7.23 10.31
N ALA A 43 -11.93 -7.14 9.27
CA ALA A 43 -12.06 -7.96 8.07
C ALA A 43 -11.43 -9.36 8.21
N LEU A 44 -10.36 -9.50 9.00
CA LEU A 44 -9.61 -10.75 9.15
C LEU A 44 -10.47 -11.84 9.79
N ILE A 45 -11.24 -11.49 10.84
CA ILE A 45 -12.08 -12.44 11.57
C ILE A 45 -13.09 -13.15 10.64
N PRO A 46 -13.98 -12.45 9.90
CA PRO A 46 -14.91 -13.11 9.00
C PRO A 46 -14.20 -13.80 7.82
N ALA A 47 -13.06 -13.29 7.35
CA ALA A 47 -12.28 -13.94 6.30
C ALA A 47 -11.75 -15.31 6.75
N LEU A 48 -11.24 -15.43 7.98
CA LEU A 48 -10.74 -16.70 8.52
C LEU A 48 -11.85 -17.71 8.82
N ILE A 49 -13.04 -17.24 9.19
CA ILE A 49 -14.20 -18.12 9.45
C ILE A 49 -14.79 -18.65 8.13
N SER A 50 -14.83 -17.82 7.10
CA SER A 50 -15.45 -18.18 5.81
C SER A 50 -14.53 -18.97 4.88
N SER A 51 -13.22 -18.84 5.04
CA SER A 51 -12.23 -19.50 4.19
C SER A 51 -12.00 -20.96 4.56
N THR A 52 -12.20 -21.85 3.60
CA THR A 52 -11.80 -23.26 3.66
C THR A 52 -10.38 -23.51 3.15
N ASN A 53 -9.73 -22.48 2.59
CA ASN A 53 -8.43 -22.60 1.93
C ASN A 53 -7.30 -22.14 2.86
N MET A 54 -6.47 -23.09 3.30
CA MET A 54 -5.36 -22.84 4.21
C MET A 54 -4.30 -21.88 3.65
N VAL A 55 -4.13 -21.87 2.32
CA VAL A 55 -3.18 -20.96 1.64
C VAL A 55 -3.68 -19.51 1.74
N LEU A 56 -4.96 -19.26 1.49
CA LEU A 56 -5.57 -17.93 1.63
C LEU A 56 -5.52 -17.44 3.08
N ASN A 57 -5.80 -18.31 4.05
CA ASN A 57 -5.69 -17.98 5.47
C ASN A 57 -4.28 -17.54 5.86
N SER A 58 -3.27 -18.26 5.35
CA SER A 58 -1.88 -17.92 5.58
C SER A 58 -1.52 -16.55 5.01
N PHE A 59 -1.98 -16.23 3.79
CA PHE A 59 -1.76 -14.91 3.19
C PHE A 59 -2.36 -13.77 4.02
N PHE A 60 -3.61 -13.91 4.48
CA PHE A 60 -4.25 -12.89 5.31
C PHE A 60 -3.54 -12.68 6.64
N ILE A 61 -3.18 -13.77 7.34
CA ILE A 61 -2.49 -13.70 8.63
C ILE A 61 -1.10 -13.06 8.46
N ILE A 62 -0.32 -13.51 7.46
CA ILE A 62 1.02 -12.98 7.23
C ILE A 62 0.98 -11.50 6.86
N SER A 63 0.05 -11.09 5.97
CA SER A 63 -0.10 -9.69 5.58
C SER A 63 -0.48 -8.80 6.78
N TYR A 64 -1.36 -9.30 7.64
CA TYR A 64 -1.74 -8.60 8.86
C TYR A 64 -0.57 -8.48 9.85
N LEU A 65 0.16 -9.57 10.07
CA LEU A 65 1.33 -9.58 10.96
C LEU A 65 2.45 -8.67 10.45
N PHE A 66 2.73 -8.65 9.15
CA PHE A 66 3.70 -7.70 8.61
C PHE A 66 3.26 -6.26 8.82
N THR A 67 1.98 -5.95 8.58
CA THR A 67 1.44 -4.61 8.84
C THR A 67 1.61 -4.23 10.31
N LEU A 68 1.33 -5.16 11.23
CA LEU A 68 1.49 -4.95 12.67
C LEU A 68 2.95 -4.65 13.03
N VAL A 69 3.87 -5.46 12.52
CA VAL A 69 5.31 -5.33 12.74
C VAL A 69 5.84 -3.99 12.22
N VAL A 70 5.48 -3.58 10.98
CA VAL A 70 5.96 -2.31 10.42
C VAL A 70 5.34 -1.08 11.06
N THR A 71 4.18 -1.23 11.70
CA THR A 71 3.50 -0.16 12.43
C THR A 71 4.15 0.07 13.79
N ILE A 72 4.43 -1.00 14.54
CA ILE A 72 5.01 -0.92 15.89
C ILE A 72 6.50 -0.58 15.83
N ILE A 73 7.25 -1.22 14.93
CA ILE A 73 8.69 -0.99 14.79
C ILE A 73 8.93 0.19 13.85
N ARG A 74 9.94 1.01 14.16
CA ARG A 74 10.36 2.18 13.37
C ARG A 74 11.13 1.79 12.11
N PHE A 75 10.49 1.04 11.21
CA PHE A 75 11.03 0.77 9.88
C PHE A 75 11.04 2.02 9.00
N SER A 76 11.88 2.00 7.96
CA SER A 76 11.92 3.03 6.93
C SER A 76 10.53 3.21 6.28
N TYR A 77 10.20 4.46 5.94
CA TYR A 77 8.96 4.83 5.25
C TYR A 77 8.69 3.93 4.03
N PHE A 78 9.73 3.63 3.26
CA PHE A 78 9.61 2.81 2.05
C PHE A 78 9.08 1.40 2.36
N ILE A 79 9.62 0.75 3.40
CA ILE A 79 9.19 -0.60 3.81
C ILE A 79 7.75 -0.58 4.31
N ARG A 80 7.38 0.43 5.10
CA ARG A 80 6.02 0.62 5.60
C ARG A 80 5.00 0.71 4.47
N MET A 81 5.30 1.51 3.44
CA MET A 81 4.42 1.66 2.29
C MET A 81 4.39 0.41 1.42
N LEU A 82 5.51 -0.31 1.26
CA LEU A 82 5.50 -1.59 0.53
C LEU A 82 4.61 -2.63 1.21
N VAL A 83 4.68 -2.77 2.53
CA VAL A 83 3.82 -3.70 3.28
C VAL A 83 2.34 -3.29 3.20
N PHE A 84 2.06 -1.99 3.24
CA PHE A 84 0.71 -1.48 3.01
C PHE A 84 0.19 -1.85 1.61
N LEU A 85 0.96 -1.55 0.57
CA LEU A 85 0.59 -1.86 -0.82
C LEU A 85 0.45 -3.36 -1.05
N LEU A 86 1.34 -4.17 -0.47
CA LEU A 86 1.24 -5.62 -0.49
C LEU A 86 -0.08 -6.10 0.11
N SER A 87 -0.54 -5.49 1.20
CA SER A 87 -1.82 -5.84 1.82
C SER A 87 -3.00 -5.56 0.90
N ILE A 88 -2.99 -4.43 0.17
CA ILE A 88 -4.02 -4.14 -0.84
C ILE A 88 -3.98 -5.16 -1.97
N TYR A 89 -2.79 -5.48 -2.47
CA TYR A 89 -2.61 -6.46 -3.55
C TYR A 89 -3.15 -7.84 -3.14
N MET A 90 -2.83 -8.29 -1.93
CA MET A 90 -3.31 -9.57 -1.39
C MET A 90 -4.83 -9.59 -1.26
N LEU A 91 -5.46 -8.49 -0.86
CA LEU A 91 -6.93 -8.38 -0.88
C LEU A 91 -7.47 -8.53 -2.31
N GLY A 92 -6.90 -7.83 -3.29
CA GLY A 92 -7.28 -7.97 -4.70
C GLY A 92 -7.19 -9.41 -5.20
N VAL A 93 -6.05 -10.06 -5.00
CA VAL A 93 -5.84 -11.47 -5.37
C VAL A 93 -6.80 -12.41 -4.64
N SER A 94 -7.05 -12.18 -3.36
CA SER A 94 -7.97 -13.02 -2.59
C SER A 94 -9.40 -12.99 -3.13
N THR A 95 -9.86 -11.83 -3.59
CA THR A 95 -11.20 -11.69 -4.18
C THR A 95 -11.30 -12.36 -5.55
N LEU A 96 -10.23 -12.32 -6.36
CA LEU A 96 -10.14 -13.10 -7.61
C LEU A 96 -10.28 -14.60 -7.34
N LEU A 97 -9.54 -15.11 -6.34
CA LEU A 97 -9.55 -16.52 -5.97
C LEU A 97 -10.88 -17.00 -5.38
N THR A 98 -11.59 -16.13 -4.64
CA THR A 98 -12.78 -16.54 -3.87
C THR A 98 -14.05 -16.46 -4.70
N TYR A 99 -14.22 -15.37 -5.45
CA TYR A 99 -15.50 -15.09 -6.13
C TYR A 99 -15.47 -15.36 -7.62
N ASN A 100 -14.30 -15.69 -8.19
CA ASN A 100 -14.07 -15.80 -9.62
C ASN A 100 -14.57 -14.59 -10.43
N ALA A 101 -14.67 -13.44 -9.76
CA ALA A 101 -15.37 -12.26 -10.23
C ALA A 101 -14.36 -11.13 -10.39
N LEU A 102 -13.95 -10.89 -11.64
CA LEU A 102 -13.00 -9.83 -12.00
C LEU A 102 -13.46 -8.44 -11.56
N GLY A 103 -14.77 -8.22 -11.40
CA GLY A 103 -15.34 -6.92 -11.05
C GLY A 103 -15.01 -6.45 -9.63
N VAL A 104 -15.01 -7.34 -8.64
CA VAL A 104 -14.81 -6.96 -7.23
C VAL A 104 -13.34 -6.64 -6.95
N SER A 105 -12.43 -7.37 -7.58
CA SER A 105 -11.00 -7.16 -7.44
C SER A 105 -10.51 -5.84 -8.02
N LEU A 106 -11.20 -5.27 -9.02
CA LEU A 106 -10.84 -3.99 -9.65
C LEU A 106 -10.74 -2.85 -8.63
N PHE A 107 -11.58 -2.83 -7.61
CA PHE A 107 -11.53 -1.81 -6.57
C PHE A 107 -10.20 -1.83 -5.81
N TYR A 108 -9.69 -3.02 -5.50
CA TYR A 108 -8.41 -3.18 -4.77
C TYR A 108 -7.21 -2.86 -5.66
N PHE A 109 -7.21 -3.30 -6.92
CA PHE A 109 -6.13 -2.97 -7.85
C PHE A 109 -6.11 -1.48 -8.21
N LEU A 110 -7.27 -0.84 -8.36
CA LEU A 110 -7.33 0.61 -8.51
C LEU A 110 -6.77 1.33 -7.26
N ALA A 111 -7.13 0.86 -6.07
CA ALA A 111 -6.57 1.39 -4.82
C ALA A 111 -5.04 1.20 -4.80
N LEU A 112 -4.52 0.06 -5.24
CA LEU A 112 -3.09 -0.21 -5.33
C LEU A 112 -2.38 0.83 -6.22
N ILE A 113 -2.91 1.12 -7.40
CA ILE A 113 -2.34 2.12 -8.33
C ILE A 113 -2.36 3.52 -7.70
N ILE A 114 -3.50 3.92 -7.12
CA ILE A 114 -3.67 5.25 -6.51
C ILE A 114 -2.71 5.42 -5.34
N PHE A 115 -2.72 4.49 -4.38
CA PHE A 115 -1.87 4.57 -3.20
C PHE A 115 -0.39 4.44 -3.55
N SER A 116 -0.02 3.59 -4.52
CA SER A 116 1.36 3.48 -5.00
C SER A 116 1.86 4.80 -5.59
N THR A 117 1.01 5.46 -6.39
CA THR A 117 1.31 6.77 -6.99
C THR A 117 1.46 7.86 -5.93
N MET A 118 0.51 7.92 -4.99
CA MET A 118 0.45 8.98 -3.99
C MET A 118 1.53 8.84 -2.92
N MET A 119 1.80 7.61 -2.45
CA MET A 119 2.72 7.35 -1.34
C MET A 119 4.16 7.19 -1.81
N LEU A 120 4.41 6.44 -2.89
CA LEU A 120 5.77 6.20 -3.36
C LEU A 120 6.16 7.21 -4.45
N SER A 121 5.64 7.04 -5.66
CA SER A 121 5.96 7.91 -6.79
C SER A 121 5.11 7.55 -8.02
N ILE A 122 5.10 8.44 -9.02
CA ILE A 122 4.49 8.14 -10.33
C ILE A 122 5.06 6.87 -10.98
N ARG A 123 6.37 6.62 -10.80
CA ARG A 123 7.03 5.42 -11.33
C ARG A 123 6.50 4.15 -10.66
N ALA A 124 6.27 4.21 -9.34
CA ALA A 124 5.67 3.10 -8.61
C ALA A 124 4.21 2.86 -9.03
N GLY A 125 3.46 3.91 -9.37
CA GLY A 125 2.12 3.81 -9.96
C GLY A 125 2.13 3.06 -11.30
N ILE A 126 3.05 3.40 -12.19
CA ILE A 126 3.22 2.70 -13.48
C ILE A 126 3.58 1.23 -13.27
N ILE A 127 4.46 0.93 -12.31
CA ILE A 127 4.81 -0.45 -11.95
C ILE A 127 3.58 -1.20 -11.42
N ALA A 128 2.75 -0.57 -10.59
CA ALA A 128 1.51 -1.15 -10.10
C ALA A 128 0.54 -1.49 -11.24
N ILE A 129 0.38 -0.60 -12.22
CA ILE A 129 -0.43 -0.87 -13.43
C ILE A 129 0.09 -2.12 -14.15
N ALA A 130 1.41 -2.22 -14.35
CA ALA A 130 1.99 -3.39 -15.01
C ALA A 130 1.73 -4.68 -14.22
N ILE A 131 1.89 -4.65 -12.90
CA ILE A 131 1.59 -5.78 -12.01
C ILE A 131 0.11 -6.18 -12.12
N ASP A 132 -0.79 -5.22 -12.15
CA ASP A 132 -2.24 -5.47 -12.23
C ASP A 132 -2.61 -6.11 -13.56
N VAL A 133 -2.10 -5.57 -14.69
CA VAL A 133 -2.33 -6.14 -16.02
C VAL A 133 -1.83 -7.58 -16.10
N VAL A 134 -0.62 -7.85 -15.59
CA VAL A 134 -0.06 -9.21 -15.55
C VAL A 134 -0.92 -10.12 -14.69
N THR A 135 -1.36 -9.66 -13.52
CA THR A 135 -2.20 -10.44 -12.59
C THR A 135 -3.54 -10.78 -13.25
N TYR A 136 -4.23 -9.82 -13.86
CA TYR A 136 -5.48 -10.06 -14.57
C TYR A 136 -5.32 -10.98 -15.78
N THR A 137 -4.24 -10.84 -16.53
CA THR A 137 -3.98 -11.71 -17.68
C THR A 137 -3.76 -13.16 -17.22
N PHE A 138 -2.98 -13.35 -16.16
CA PHE A 138 -2.72 -14.66 -15.57
C PHE A 138 -3.99 -15.31 -15.02
N PHE A 139 -4.75 -14.58 -14.20
CA PHE A 139 -6.01 -15.09 -13.65
C PHE A 139 -7.08 -15.28 -14.71
N GLY A 140 -7.20 -14.38 -15.68
CA GLY A 140 -8.12 -14.53 -16.80
C GLY A 140 -7.83 -15.78 -17.62
N TRP A 141 -6.55 -16.08 -17.87
CA TRP A 141 -6.15 -17.32 -18.51
C TRP A 141 -6.50 -18.55 -17.68
N LEU A 142 -6.20 -18.53 -16.37
CA LEU A 142 -6.48 -19.63 -15.44
C LEU A 142 -7.98 -19.93 -15.31
N ILE A 143 -8.84 -18.92 -15.47
CA ILE A 143 -10.31 -19.07 -15.41
C ILE A 143 -10.87 -19.67 -16.70
N LEU A 144 -10.24 -19.38 -17.85
CA LEU A 144 -10.67 -19.88 -19.16
C LEU A 144 -10.18 -21.31 -19.45
N SER A 145 -9.12 -21.76 -18.77
CA SER A 145 -8.57 -23.12 -18.87
C SER A 145 -9.34 -24.11 -18.00
#